data_AF-A0AAI8VW89-F1
#
_entry.id   AF-A0AAI8VW89-F1
#
_cell.length_a   1.000
_cell.length_b   1.000
_cell.length_c   1.000
_cell.angle_alpha   90.00
_cell.angle_beta   90.00
_cell.angle_gamma   90.00
#
_symmetry.space_group_name_H-M   'P 1'
#
loop_
_entity.id
_entity.type
_entity.pdbx_description
1 polymer ?
#
loop_
_entity_poly.entity_id
_entity_poly.type
_entity_poly.pdbx_seq_one_letter_code
_entity_poly.pdbx_strand_id
1 'polypeptide(L)'
;MGISAANLPITALSHVQKIDLYGDNGVWSFPSVAMESLEDVRLSFSMTSPTWVYEILKFSRKLKVFHWSTWEIDWANERNKKVSWGYRQKGLNEALLQGADTLETLHLDTIAGDYAPEMLPRTCQIVTCLPSFKKLYHLTIDLTKLFGSWSHRKRNGLEDIPVLLPKSLRTLQLIERLYAVQEETLMSGDPQTVGFHETWLETMLFRCFEGCREGRWPELRQLRFRAADIGYYDPIKLVGRRSSEAIDAYKAAFAGVGIDFVWQEYDNFDRPPGQRP
;
A
#
# COMPACT_ATOMS: atom_id res chain seq x y z
N MET A 1 -0.15 22.31 16.97
CA MET A 1 0.41 21.80 18.24
C MET A 1 0.10 20.32 18.31
N GLY A 2 1.07 19.45 18.05
CA GLY A 2 0.90 18.00 18.18
C GLY A 2 1.07 17.60 19.65
N ILE A 3 0.09 16.90 20.22
CA ILE A 3 0.22 16.31 21.55
C ILE A 3 1.12 15.09 21.41
N SER A 4 2.31 15.12 22.01
CA SER A 4 3.12 13.92 22.16
C SER A 4 2.39 12.95 23.09
N ALA A 5 2.05 11.76 22.59
CA ALA A 5 1.37 10.72 23.35
C ALA A 5 2.19 10.17 24.53
N ALA A 6 3.46 10.59 24.67
CA ALA A 6 4.39 10.08 25.68
C ALA A 6 4.02 10.41 27.14
N ASN A 7 3.09 11.35 27.39
CA ASN A 7 2.76 11.83 28.75
C ASN A 7 1.28 11.68 29.16
N LEU A 8 0.47 10.92 28.43
CA LEU A 8 -0.92 10.67 28.82
C LEU A 8 -0.99 9.53 29.84
N PRO A 9 -1.77 9.65 30.94
CA PRO A 9 -1.98 8.55 31.88
C PRO A 9 -2.51 7.32 31.14
N ILE A 10 -1.98 6.14 31.44
CA ILE A 10 -2.36 4.86 30.80
C ILE A 10 -3.87 4.61 30.83
N THR A 11 -4.54 5.04 31.90
CA THR A 11 -6.01 4.95 32.06
C THR A 11 -6.80 5.89 31.17
N ALA A 12 -6.20 6.99 30.68
CA ALA A 12 -6.84 7.90 29.74
C ALA A 12 -6.89 7.31 28.32
N LEU A 13 -6.03 6.33 28.02
CA LEU A 13 -5.93 5.73 26.69
C LEU A 13 -6.81 4.49 26.49
N SER A 14 -7.34 3.87 27.54
CA SER A 14 -8.19 2.66 27.46
C SER A 14 -9.56 2.87 26.81
N HIS A 15 -9.92 4.13 26.51
CA HIS A 15 -11.15 4.51 25.81
C HIS A 15 -10.89 5.08 24.41
N VAL A 16 -9.63 5.17 23.99
CA VAL A 16 -9.28 5.73 22.69
C VAL A 16 -9.62 4.72 21.60
N GLN A 17 -10.64 5.03 20.80
CA GLN A 17 -11.05 4.20 19.66
C GLN A 17 -10.32 4.56 18.38
N LYS A 18 -9.78 5.79 18.28
CA LYS A 18 -9.20 6.32 17.05
C LYS A 18 -7.87 7.00 17.32
N ILE A 19 -6.87 6.67 16.52
CA ILE A 19 -5.56 7.30 16.53
C ILE A 19 -5.25 7.74 15.10
N ASP A 20 -4.90 9.02 14.92
CA ASP A 20 -4.42 9.57 13.66
C ASP A 20 -3.12 10.32 13.91
N LEU A 21 -2.05 9.83 13.29
CA LEU A 21 -0.69 10.26 13.52
C LEU A 21 -0.05 10.61 12.18
N TYR A 22 0.54 11.80 12.12
CA TYR A 22 1.16 12.34 10.91
C TYR A 22 2.63 12.62 11.17
N GLY A 23 3.52 12.12 10.31
CA GLY A 23 4.95 12.46 10.36
C GLY A 23 5.68 11.91 11.58
N ASP A 24 5.21 10.78 12.12
CA ASP A 24 5.82 10.20 13.31
C ASP A 24 7.10 9.41 13.01
N ASN A 25 8.08 9.50 13.92
CA ASN A 25 9.40 8.88 13.82
C ASN A 25 9.44 7.40 14.25
N GLY A 26 8.29 6.77 14.49
CA GLY A 26 8.17 5.33 14.72
C GLY A 26 8.56 4.85 16.12
N VAL A 27 8.69 5.74 17.10
CA VAL A 27 9.06 5.36 18.48
C VAL A 27 7.83 5.47 19.38
N TRP A 28 7.15 4.35 19.56
CA TRP A 28 5.97 4.25 20.40
C TRP A 28 6.25 3.44 21.66
N SER A 29 5.65 3.81 22.78
CA SER A 29 5.54 2.93 23.94
C SER A 29 4.09 2.95 24.40
N PHE A 30 3.28 2.09 23.80
CA PHE A 30 1.89 1.94 24.19
C PHE A 30 1.74 0.74 25.13
N PRO A 31 1.13 0.92 26.31
CA PRO A 31 0.69 -0.21 27.12
C PRO A 31 -0.32 -1.04 26.33
N SER A 32 -0.16 -2.37 26.31
CA SER A 32 -1.06 -3.28 25.58
C SER A 32 -2.54 -3.08 25.93
N VAL A 33 -2.84 -2.75 27.19
CA VAL A 33 -4.20 -2.51 27.70
C VAL A 33 -4.87 -1.30 27.03
N ALA A 34 -4.11 -0.27 26.65
CA ALA A 34 -4.65 0.91 25.97
C ALA A 34 -5.09 0.60 24.54
N MET A 35 -4.48 -0.40 23.89
CA MET A 35 -4.74 -0.73 22.49
C MET A 35 -6.02 -1.56 22.28
N GLU A 36 -6.52 -2.25 23.31
CA GLU A 36 -7.65 -3.18 23.17
C GLU A 36 -8.95 -2.49 22.70
N SER A 37 -9.06 -1.18 22.91
CA SER A 37 -10.22 -0.37 22.53
C SER A 37 -10.13 0.24 21.12
N LEU A 38 -8.97 0.14 20.46
CA LEU A 38 -8.74 0.78 19.16
C LEU A 38 -9.56 0.11 18.04
N GLU A 39 -10.21 0.94 17.24
CA GLU A 39 -11.03 0.55 16.08
C GLU A 39 -10.50 1.14 14.77
N ASP A 40 -9.86 2.32 14.80
CA ASP A 40 -9.27 3.02 13.64
C ASP A 40 -7.87 3.55 14.00
N VAL A 41 -6.85 3.09 13.29
CA VAL A 41 -5.47 3.58 13.46
C VAL A 41 -4.95 4.04 12.12
N ARG A 42 -4.43 5.27 12.08
CA ARG A 42 -3.85 5.90 10.90
C ARG A 42 -2.45 6.40 11.22
N LEU A 43 -1.49 5.85 10.50
CA LEU A 43 -0.07 6.20 10.56
C LEU A 43 0.30 6.80 9.20
N SER A 44 0.07 8.10 9.06
CA SER A 44 0.34 8.85 7.83
C SER A 44 1.77 9.38 7.85
N PHE A 45 2.51 9.25 6.75
CA PHE A 45 3.90 9.72 6.67
C PHE A 45 4.79 9.19 7.79
N SER A 46 4.57 7.93 8.16
CA SER A 46 5.20 7.36 9.34
C SER A 46 6.51 6.65 9.01
N MET A 47 7.46 6.73 9.94
CA MET A 47 8.65 5.89 10.00
C MET A 47 8.42 4.70 10.95
N THR A 48 7.17 4.23 11.13
CA THR A 48 6.86 3.11 12.02
C THR A 48 7.33 1.78 11.43
N SER A 49 8.06 0.99 12.22
CA SER A 49 8.56 -0.32 11.79
C SER A 49 7.49 -1.39 11.70
N PRO A 50 7.69 -2.43 10.87
CA PRO A 50 6.83 -3.62 10.91
C PRO A 50 6.76 -4.24 12.32
N THR A 51 7.79 -4.10 13.15
CA THR A 51 7.76 -4.60 14.54
C THR A 51 6.76 -3.83 15.39
N TRP A 52 6.66 -2.51 15.22
CA TRP A 52 5.65 -1.71 15.92
C TRP A 52 4.25 -1.94 15.37
N VAL A 53 4.11 -2.07 14.06
CA VAL A 53 2.84 -2.44 13.43
C VAL A 53 2.36 -3.79 13.94
N TYR A 54 3.27 -4.76 14.10
CA TYR A 54 2.96 -6.06 14.68
C TYR A 54 2.33 -5.92 16.08
N GLU A 55 2.93 -5.13 16.98
CA GLU A 55 2.39 -4.95 18.33
C GLU A 55 1.05 -4.19 18.33
N ILE A 56 0.91 -3.16 17.48
CA ILE A 56 -0.37 -2.44 17.31
C ILE A 56 -1.47 -3.42 16.91
N LEU A 57 -1.26 -4.18 15.83
CA LEU A 57 -2.25 -5.10 15.30
C LEU A 57 -2.54 -6.26 16.27
N LYS A 58 -1.51 -6.76 16.97
CA LYS A 58 -1.63 -7.87 17.93
C LYS A 58 -2.48 -7.51 19.15
N PHE A 59 -2.33 -6.30 19.69
CA PHE A 59 -3.06 -5.90 20.89
C PHE A 59 -4.38 -5.17 20.59
N SER A 60 -4.57 -4.66 19.39
CA SER A 60 -5.81 -3.98 18.98
C SER A 60 -6.87 -4.96 18.46
N ARG A 61 -7.43 -5.77 19.35
CA ARG A 61 -8.39 -6.84 18.99
C ARG A 61 -9.71 -6.37 18.36
N LYS A 62 -10.03 -5.08 18.48
CA LYS A 62 -11.21 -4.44 17.89
C LYS A 62 -10.90 -3.63 16.63
N LEU A 63 -9.65 -3.63 16.18
CA LEU A 63 -9.20 -2.79 15.08
C LEU A 63 -9.86 -3.23 13.78
N LYS A 64 -10.59 -2.31 13.14
CA LYS A 64 -11.27 -2.51 11.86
C LYS A 64 -10.59 -1.77 10.73
N VAL A 65 -10.05 -0.58 11.01
CA VAL A 65 -9.40 0.28 10.02
C VAL A 65 -7.94 0.45 10.39
N PHE A 66 -7.06 0.08 9.46
CA PHE A 66 -5.64 0.34 9.59
C PHE A 66 -5.11 1.02 8.34
N HIS A 67 -4.59 2.23 8.52
CA HIS A 67 -3.89 2.97 7.49
C HIS A 67 -2.43 3.12 7.89
N TRP A 68 -1.54 2.69 7.01
CA TRP A 68 -0.12 2.84 7.16
C TRP A 68 0.47 3.33 5.85
N SER A 69 0.78 4.62 5.84
CA SER A 69 1.54 5.30 4.79
C SER A 69 2.95 5.52 5.33
N THR A 70 3.92 4.80 4.76
CA THR A 70 5.29 4.76 5.26
C THR A 70 6.25 5.48 4.33
N TRP A 71 7.21 6.20 4.89
CA TRP A 71 8.45 6.48 4.14
C TRP A 71 9.18 5.16 3.93
N GLU A 72 9.62 4.87 2.70
CA GLU A 72 10.25 3.59 2.36
C GLU A 72 11.66 3.37 2.97
N ILE A 73 11.77 3.32 4.30
CA ILE A 73 13.06 3.14 4.96
C ILE A 73 13.58 1.73 4.70
N ASP A 74 14.90 1.59 4.52
CA ASP A 74 15.56 0.28 4.49
C ASP A 74 15.51 -0.37 5.88
N TRP A 75 14.39 -1.02 6.19
CA TRP A 75 14.19 -1.86 7.36
C TRP A 75 15.19 -3.02 7.42
N ALA A 76 15.80 -3.41 6.30
CA ALA A 76 16.82 -4.46 6.26
C ALA A 76 18.19 -3.95 6.75
N ASN A 77 18.51 -2.67 6.58
CA ASN A 77 19.70 -2.07 7.20
C ASN A 77 19.57 -1.90 8.73
N GLU A 78 18.34 -1.90 9.26
CA GLU A 78 18.12 -2.05 10.71
C GLU A 78 18.44 -3.46 11.22
N ARG A 79 18.49 -4.52 10.40
CA ARG A 79 19.02 -5.82 10.84
C ARG A 79 20.51 -5.77 11.18
N ASN A 80 21.25 -4.93 10.47
CA ASN A 80 22.71 -4.80 10.62
C ASN A 80 23.10 -3.79 11.70
N LYS A 81 22.26 -2.78 11.95
CA LYS A 81 22.37 -1.96 13.15
C LYS A 81 21.82 -2.79 14.30
N LYS A 82 22.68 -3.35 15.16
CA LYS A 82 22.28 -3.95 16.44
C LYS A 82 21.47 -2.92 17.25
N VAL A 83 20.17 -2.85 17.00
CA VAL A 83 19.24 -2.11 17.86
C VAL A 83 19.17 -2.94 19.14
N SER A 84 19.81 -2.42 20.17
CA SER A 84 20.20 -3.06 21.44
C SER A 84 19.04 -3.42 22.38
N TRP A 85 17.83 -3.58 21.85
CA TRP A 85 16.63 -3.93 22.58
C TRP A 85 16.24 -5.32 22.10
N GLY A 86 16.26 -6.34 22.95
CA GLY A 86 16.15 -7.78 22.60
C GLY A 86 14.84 -8.25 21.93
N TYR A 87 14.23 -7.44 21.07
CA TYR A 87 13.05 -7.75 20.28
C TYR A 87 13.46 -8.39 18.94
N ARG A 88 12.85 -9.54 18.64
CA ARG A 88 12.98 -10.20 17.35
C ARG A 88 12.28 -9.35 16.28
N GLN A 89 13.05 -8.78 15.36
CA GLN A 89 12.50 -7.98 14.25
C GLN A 89 11.46 -8.77 13.46
N LYS A 90 10.33 -8.12 13.20
CA LYS A 90 9.19 -8.67 12.45
C LYS A 90 9.25 -8.23 10.99
N GLY A 91 8.82 -9.09 10.08
CA GLY A 91 8.64 -8.72 8.66
C GLY A 91 7.26 -8.11 8.40
N LEU A 92 7.09 -7.43 7.25
CA LEU A 92 5.82 -6.83 6.85
C LEU A 92 4.64 -7.82 6.88
N ASN A 93 4.81 -8.99 6.27
CA ASN A 93 3.77 -10.03 6.27
C ASN A 93 3.45 -10.53 7.69
N GLU A 94 4.44 -10.69 8.56
CA GLU A 94 4.23 -11.16 9.94
C GLU A 94 3.45 -10.14 10.78
N ALA A 95 3.73 -8.85 10.58
CA ALA A 95 3.02 -7.75 11.20
C ALA A 95 1.56 -7.73 10.79
N LEU A 96 1.30 -7.70 9.48
CA LEU A 96 -0.05 -7.60 8.93
C LEU A 96 -0.93 -8.80 9.32
N LEU A 97 -0.36 -10.01 9.38
CA LEU A 97 -1.08 -11.21 9.79
C LEU A 97 -1.73 -11.10 11.18
N GLN A 98 -1.24 -10.23 12.07
CA GLN A 98 -1.87 -10.01 13.37
C GLN A 98 -3.26 -9.38 13.27
N GLY A 99 -3.55 -8.66 12.18
CA GLY A 99 -4.85 -8.05 11.90
C GLY A 99 -5.77 -8.88 10.99
N ALA A 100 -5.38 -10.10 10.61
CA ALA A 100 -6.08 -10.86 9.56
C ALA A 100 -7.55 -11.21 9.90
N ASP A 101 -7.88 -11.37 11.18
CA ASP A 101 -9.22 -11.75 11.64
C ASP A 101 -10.12 -10.55 12.04
N THR A 102 -9.54 -9.34 12.11
CA THR A 102 -10.20 -8.14 12.65
C THR A 102 -10.34 -7.03 11.61
N LEU A 103 -9.35 -6.84 10.74
CA LEU A 103 -9.34 -5.73 9.79
C LEU A 103 -10.41 -5.86 8.71
N GLU A 104 -11.17 -4.79 8.54
CA GLU A 104 -12.18 -4.58 7.51
C GLU A 104 -11.67 -3.64 6.41
N THR A 105 -10.80 -2.70 6.77
CA THR A 105 -10.15 -1.75 5.87
C THR A 105 -8.65 -1.71 6.12
N LEU A 106 -7.88 -1.91 5.06
CA LEU A 106 -6.42 -1.83 5.06
C LEU A 106 -5.97 -0.84 3.99
N HIS A 107 -5.20 0.15 4.39
CA HIS A 107 -4.53 1.08 3.48
C HIS A 107 -3.03 0.96 3.70
N LEU A 108 -2.32 0.46 2.68
CA LEU A 108 -0.88 0.35 2.64
C LEU A 108 -0.33 1.21 1.51
N ASP A 109 0.24 2.34 1.88
CA ASP A 109 0.83 3.29 0.95
C ASP A 109 2.31 3.47 1.28
N THR A 110 3.11 3.71 0.25
CA THR A 110 4.53 4.02 0.40
C THR A 110 4.77 5.39 -0.19
N ILE A 111 5.27 6.27 0.65
CA ILE A 111 5.67 7.60 0.22
C ILE A 111 7.03 7.46 -0.44
N ALA A 112 7.09 7.91 -1.69
CA ALA A 112 8.32 8.03 -2.43
C ALA A 112 9.27 8.94 -1.65
N GLY A 113 10.41 8.38 -1.25
CA GLY A 113 11.54 9.16 -0.74
C GLY A 113 12.58 9.33 -1.84
N ASP A 114 13.49 10.28 -1.63
CA ASP A 114 14.69 10.48 -2.42
C ASP A 114 15.68 9.33 -2.18
N TYR A 115 15.34 8.11 -2.62
CA TYR A 115 16.23 6.97 -2.48
C TYR A 115 17.27 6.97 -3.58
N ALA A 116 18.50 6.55 -3.25
CA ALA A 116 19.43 6.15 -4.28
C ALA A 116 18.89 4.90 -5.02
N PRO A 117 19.07 4.77 -6.35
CA PRO A 117 18.59 3.64 -7.16
C PRO A 117 18.96 2.25 -6.61
N GLU A 118 20.07 2.20 -5.90
CA GLU A 118 20.67 0.99 -5.31
C GLU A 118 19.92 0.47 -4.07
N MET A 119 19.09 1.29 -3.44
CA MET A 119 18.31 0.94 -2.24
C MET A 119 16.95 0.32 -2.57
N LEU A 120 16.39 0.63 -3.73
CA LEU A 120 15.07 0.15 -4.20
C LEU A 120 14.88 -1.39 -4.20
N PRO A 121 15.88 -2.23 -4.55
CA PRO A 121 15.70 -3.68 -4.54
C PRO A 121 15.53 -4.29 -3.15
N ARG A 122 15.94 -3.57 -2.08
CA ARG A 122 15.88 -4.05 -0.70
C ARG A 122 14.62 -3.59 0.03
N THR A 123 13.94 -2.57 -0.48
CA THR A 123 12.81 -1.89 0.16
C THR A 123 11.44 -2.39 -0.32
N CYS A 124 11.36 -2.89 -1.56
CA CYS A 124 10.14 -3.46 -2.14
C CYS A 124 9.81 -4.87 -1.58
N GLN A 125 9.26 -4.95 -0.37
CA GLN A 125 8.67 -6.17 0.17
C GLN A 125 7.26 -6.38 -0.40
N ILE A 126 7.04 -7.51 -1.09
CA ILE A 126 5.73 -7.92 -1.58
C ILE A 126 4.88 -8.45 -0.42
N VAL A 127 3.64 -8.00 -0.33
CA VAL A 127 2.65 -8.46 0.64
C VAL A 127 1.97 -9.71 0.11
N THR A 128 2.27 -10.86 0.72
CA THR A 128 1.76 -12.17 0.32
C THR A 128 0.73 -12.74 1.29
N CYS A 129 0.53 -12.10 2.44
CA CYS A 129 -0.40 -12.57 3.48
C CYS A 129 -1.86 -12.13 3.33
N LEU A 130 -2.16 -11.25 2.37
CA LEU A 130 -3.50 -10.73 2.10
C LEU A 130 -4.61 -11.80 1.95
N PRO A 131 -4.38 -13.00 1.38
CA PRO A 131 -5.42 -14.03 1.26
C PRO A 131 -5.92 -14.57 2.59
N SER A 132 -5.14 -14.39 3.67
CA SER A 132 -5.53 -14.82 5.02
C SER A 132 -6.60 -13.91 5.65
N PHE A 133 -6.88 -12.75 5.07
CA PHE A 133 -7.80 -11.76 5.64
C PHE A 133 -9.25 -12.09 5.27
N LYS A 134 -9.99 -12.65 6.22
CA LYS A 134 -11.37 -13.12 5.97
C LYS A 134 -12.40 -11.99 5.97
N LYS A 135 -12.10 -10.88 6.63
CA LYS A 135 -13.01 -9.74 6.79
C LYS A 135 -12.56 -8.48 6.05
N LEU A 136 -11.48 -8.56 5.27
CA LEU A 136 -10.98 -7.38 4.56
C LEU A 136 -11.88 -7.04 3.37
N TYR A 137 -12.72 -6.02 3.54
CA TYR A 137 -13.67 -5.56 2.52
C TYR A 137 -13.09 -4.44 1.65
N HIS A 138 -12.17 -3.64 2.20
CA HIS A 138 -11.58 -2.50 1.50
C HIS A 138 -10.06 -2.55 1.58
N LEU A 139 -9.40 -2.60 0.41
CA LEU A 139 -7.95 -2.56 0.30
C LEU A 139 -7.53 -1.38 -0.55
N THR A 140 -6.67 -0.53 -0.01
CA THR A 140 -5.87 0.42 -0.77
C THR A 140 -4.41 -0.02 -0.67
N ILE A 141 -3.74 -0.23 -1.81
CA ILE A 141 -2.36 -0.75 -1.81
C ILE A 141 -1.56 -0.17 -2.97
N ASP A 142 -0.30 0.18 -2.70
CA ASP A 142 0.69 0.50 -3.71
C ASP A 142 0.99 -0.73 -4.60
N LEU A 143 0.97 -0.54 -5.92
CA LEU A 143 1.25 -1.58 -6.91
C LEU A 143 2.57 -2.31 -6.64
N THR A 144 3.62 -1.60 -6.20
CA THR A 144 4.93 -2.21 -5.92
C THR A 144 4.88 -3.16 -4.73
N LYS A 145 3.99 -2.94 -3.76
CA LYS A 145 3.79 -3.83 -2.62
C LYS A 145 2.95 -5.05 -2.98
N LEU A 146 2.18 -4.99 -4.06
CA LEU A 146 1.39 -6.12 -4.56
C LEU A 146 2.15 -6.94 -5.62
N PHE A 147 2.87 -6.26 -6.51
CA PHE A 147 3.43 -6.82 -7.74
C PHE A 147 4.96 -6.76 -7.83
N GLY A 148 5.62 -6.04 -6.92
CA GLY A 148 7.04 -5.72 -7.01
C GLY A 148 7.34 -4.59 -8.01
N SER A 149 8.59 -4.14 -8.05
CA SER A 149 9.04 -3.07 -8.95
C SER A 149 9.35 -3.57 -10.36
N TRP A 150 9.00 -2.76 -11.38
CA TRP A 150 9.30 -3.00 -12.80
C TRP A 150 10.81 -3.08 -13.10
N SER A 151 11.65 -2.43 -12.28
CA SER A 151 13.11 -2.44 -12.42
C SER A 151 13.74 -3.79 -12.06
N HIS A 152 12.98 -4.75 -11.52
CA HIS A 152 13.47 -6.04 -11.04
C HIS A 152 12.91 -7.23 -11.85
N ARG A 153 13.24 -7.26 -13.14
CA ARG A 153 12.83 -8.30 -14.12
C ARG A 153 13.22 -9.74 -13.79
N LYS A 154 14.10 -10.00 -12.82
CA LYS A 154 14.78 -11.31 -12.65
C LYS A 154 14.18 -12.23 -11.59
N ARG A 155 13.08 -11.87 -10.91
CA ARG A 155 12.33 -12.85 -10.11
C ARG A 155 11.18 -13.42 -10.95
N ASN A 156 11.54 -14.47 -11.68
CA ASN A 156 10.63 -15.49 -12.20
C ASN A 156 9.57 -15.83 -11.12
N GLY A 157 8.29 -15.58 -11.40
CA GLY A 157 7.21 -15.82 -10.43
C GLY A 157 5.98 -14.91 -10.54
N LEU A 158 5.71 -14.28 -11.69
CA LEU A 158 4.43 -13.60 -11.97
C LEU A 158 3.26 -14.59 -12.19
N GLU A 159 3.49 -15.88 -11.98
CA GLU A 159 2.49 -16.97 -11.92
C GLU A 159 2.23 -17.20 -10.41
N ASP A 160 1.16 -16.82 -9.72
CA ASP A 160 -0.24 -16.57 -10.01
C ASP A 160 -0.70 -15.36 -9.18
N ILE A 161 -0.78 -14.19 -9.78
CA ILE A 161 -1.30 -12.96 -9.13
C ILE A 161 -2.70 -13.08 -8.49
N PRO A 162 -3.66 -13.87 -9.02
CA PRO A 162 -5.02 -13.81 -8.47
C PRO A 162 -5.25 -14.59 -7.18
N VAL A 163 -4.25 -15.31 -6.66
CA VAL A 163 -4.26 -15.84 -5.28
C VAL A 163 -3.81 -14.81 -4.25
N LEU A 164 -3.43 -13.58 -4.64
CA LEU A 164 -2.87 -12.59 -3.71
C LEU A 164 -3.92 -11.78 -2.95
N LEU A 165 -5.18 -11.73 -3.38
CA LEU A 165 -6.20 -10.90 -2.74
C LEU A 165 -7.25 -11.74 -2.00
N PRO A 166 -7.81 -11.24 -0.89
CA PRO A 166 -8.86 -11.94 -0.16
C PRO A 166 -10.17 -11.99 -0.95
N LYS A 167 -10.93 -13.07 -0.79
CA LYS A 167 -12.21 -13.28 -1.50
C LYS A 167 -13.34 -12.34 -1.02
N SER A 168 -13.22 -11.81 0.20
CA SER A 168 -14.18 -10.90 0.81
C SER A 168 -14.10 -9.46 0.29
N LEU A 169 -13.13 -9.17 -0.59
CA LEU A 169 -12.87 -7.81 -1.04
C LEU A 169 -14.05 -7.24 -1.83
N ARG A 170 -14.53 -6.06 -1.44
CA ARG A 170 -15.60 -5.29 -2.09
C ARG A 170 -15.06 -4.10 -2.86
N THR A 171 -14.00 -3.50 -2.36
CA THR A 171 -13.32 -2.37 -3.00
C THR A 171 -11.81 -2.61 -3.03
N LEU A 172 -11.23 -2.54 -4.22
CA LEU A 172 -9.79 -2.53 -4.44
C LEU A 172 -9.40 -1.16 -4.98
N GLN A 173 -8.45 -0.49 -4.34
CA GLN A 173 -7.80 0.70 -4.88
C GLN A 173 -6.30 0.41 -5.04
N LEU A 174 -5.84 0.46 -6.27
CA LEU A 174 -4.43 0.31 -6.62
C LEU A 174 -3.82 1.69 -6.76
N ILE A 175 -2.69 1.92 -6.11
CA ILE A 175 -1.93 3.17 -6.22
C ILE A 175 -0.69 2.89 -7.06
N GLU A 176 -0.55 3.61 -8.16
CA GLU A 176 0.70 3.72 -8.88
C GLU A 176 1.40 5.01 -8.43
N ARG A 177 2.63 4.86 -7.93
CA ARG A 177 3.50 5.98 -7.58
C ARG A 177 4.80 5.82 -8.34
N LEU A 178 5.32 6.95 -8.78
CA LEU A 178 6.66 7.05 -9.32
C LEU A 178 7.59 7.50 -8.19
N TYR A 179 8.56 6.66 -7.90
CA TYR A 179 9.58 6.93 -6.90
C TYR A 179 10.66 7.83 -7.51
N ALA A 180 11.33 8.70 -6.75
CA ALA A 180 12.22 9.75 -7.27
C ALA A 180 13.19 9.30 -8.39
N VAL A 181 13.81 8.12 -8.23
CA VAL A 181 14.70 7.52 -9.25
C VAL A 181 13.95 7.13 -10.53
N GLN A 182 12.75 6.59 -10.38
CA GLN A 182 11.90 6.23 -11.50
C GLN A 182 11.39 7.48 -12.20
N GLU A 183 11.07 8.54 -11.45
CA GLU A 183 10.71 9.84 -11.99
C GLU A 183 11.87 10.42 -12.80
N GLU A 184 13.08 10.51 -12.25
CA GLU A 184 14.27 10.98 -13.00
C GLU A 184 14.53 10.16 -14.27
N THR A 185 14.41 8.83 -14.17
CA THR A 185 14.67 7.95 -15.32
C THR A 185 13.57 8.07 -16.38
N LEU A 186 12.30 8.19 -16.00
CA LEU A 186 11.19 8.38 -16.94
C LEU A 186 11.20 9.79 -17.54
N MET A 187 11.53 10.80 -16.76
CA MET A 187 11.67 12.19 -17.19
C MET A 187 12.87 12.40 -18.11
N SER A 188 13.86 11.50 -18.07
CA SER A 188 14.96 11.47 -19.06
C SER A 188 14.47 11.15 -20.49
N GLY A 189 13.26 10.58 -20.62
CA GLY A 189 12.63 10.27 -21.90
C GLY A 189 13.25 9.08 -22.63
N ASP A 190 14.06 8.23 -21.97
CA ASP A 190 14.58 7.00 -22.57
C ASP A 190 13.41 6.09 -23.04
N PRO A 191 13.21 5.90 -24.36
CA PRO A 191 12.06 5.19 -24.88
C PRO A 191 11.99 3.73 -24.41
N GLN A 192 13.13 3.11 -24.12
CA GLN A 192 13.17 1.76 -23.60
C GLN A 192 12.58 1.72 -22.19
N THR A 193 13.11 2.53 -21.27
CA THR A 193 12.63 2.61 -19.89
C THR A 193 11.13 2.96 -19.81
N VAL A 194 10.70 3.93 -20.60
CA VAL A 194 9.29 4.30 -20.74
C VAL A 194 8.45 3.09 -21.19
N GLY A 195 8.83 2.43 -22.29
CA GLY A 195 8.11 1.27 -22.81
C GLY A 195 8.06 0.08 -21.83
N PHE A 196 9.09 -0.07 -20.99
CA PHE A 196 9.11 -1.10 -19.95
C PHE A 196 8.13 -0.80 -18.82
N HIS A 197 8.07 0.44 -18.35
CA HIS A 197 7.11 0.86 -17.34
C HIS A 197 5.68 0.70 -17.84
N GLU A 198 5.39 1.17 -19.07
CA GLU A 198 4.08 1.01 -19.72
C GLU A 198 3.68 -0.46 -19.79
N THR A 199 4.58 -1.34 -20.25
CA THR A 199 4.31 -2.78 -20.37
C THR A 199 4.05 -3.44 -19.00
N TRP A 200 4.80 -3.05 -17.97
CA TRP A 200 4.60 -3.56 -16.63
C TRP A 200 3.24 -3.16 -16.07
N LEU A 201 2.89 -1.88 -16.15
CA LEU A 201 1.62 -1.36 -15.66
C LEU A 201 0.44 -2.00 -16.39
N GLU A 202 0.52 -2.08 -17.71
CA GLU A 202 -0.48 -2.75 -18.55
C GLU A 202 -0.69 -4.20 -18.12
N THR A 203 0.41 -4.94 -17.90
CA THR A 203 0.34 -6.35 -17.48
C THR A 203 -0.36 -6.49 -16.12
N MET A 204 -0.12 -5.57 -15.18
CA MET A 204 -0.74 -5.62 -13.85
C MET A 204 -2.24 -5.32 -13.92
N LEU A 205 -2.62 -4.28 -14.67
CA LEU A 205 -4.03 -3.92 -14.88
C LEU A 205 -4.81 -5.05 -15.56
N PHE A 206 -4.25 -5.62 -16.64
CA PHE A 206 -4.87 -6.73 -17.35
C PHE A 206 -5.17 -7.92 -16.42
N ARG A 207 -4.22 -8.28 -15.55
CA ARG A 207 -4.41 -9.38 -14.59
C ARG A 207 -5.49 -9.11 -13.55
N CYS A 208 -5.64 -7.86 -13.11
CA CYS A 208 -6.76 -7.47 -12.25
C CYS A 208 -8.10 -7.62 -12.98
N PHE A 209 -8.16 -7.21 -14.25
CA PHE A 209 -9.38 -7.36 -15.06
C PHE A 209 -9.73 -8.83 -15.33
N GLU A 210 -8.74 -9.68 -15.63
CA GLU A 210 -8.96 -11.13 -15.77
C GLU A 210 -9.45 -11.77 -14.47
N GLY A 211 -8.90 -11.38 -13.32
CA GLY A 211 -9.38 -11.87 -12.02
C GLY A 211 -10.84 -11.49 -11.76
N CYS A 212 -11.27 -10.29 -12.18
CA CYS A 212 -12.67 -9.88 -12.14
C CYS A 212 -13.53 -10.72 -13.10
N ARG A 213 -13.05 -10.94 -14.33
CA ARG A 213 -13.73 -11.72 -15.38
C ARG A 213 -14.05 -13.13 -14.95
N GLU A 214 -13.07 -13.76 -14.32
CA GLU A 214 -13.13 -15.14 -13.88
C GLU A 214 -13.89 -15.30 -12.55
N GLY A 215 -14.43 -14.21 -12.00
CA GLY A 215 -15.18 -14.24 -10.74
C GLY A 215 -14.31 -14.63 -9.54
N ARG A 216 -12.99 -14.41 -9.59
CA ARG A 216 -12.07 -14.79 -8.51
C ARG A 216 -12.34 -14.00 -7.22
N TRP A 217 -12.89 -12.80 -7.35
CA TRP A 217 -13.34 -11.95 -6.24
C TRP A 217 -14.85 -11.70 -6.34
N PRO A 218 -15.67 -12.63 -5.82
CA PRO A 218 -17.13 -12.61 -6.02
C PRO A 218 -17.82 -11.42 -5.34
N GLU A 219 -17.22 -10.87 -4.27
CA GLU A 219 -17.73 -9.71 -3.56
C GLU A 219 -17.27 -8.37 -4.15
N LEU A 220 -16.34 -8.37 -5.11
CA LEU A 220 -15.79 -7.13 -5.64
C LEU A 220 -16.89 -6.35 -6.36
N ARG A 221 -17.01 -5.07 -6.03
CA ARG A 221 -17.96 -4.12 -6.63
C ARG A 221 -17.26 -2.93 -7.24
N GLN A 222 -16.05 -2.62 -6.79
CA GLN A 222 -15.32 -1.46 -7.25
C GLN A 222 -13.82 -1.74 -7.34
N LEU A 223 -13.26 -1.43 -8.50
CA LEU A 223 -11.83 -1.40 -8.75
C LEU A 223 -11.44 0.05 -9.10
N ARG A 224 -10.58 0.66 -8.31
CA ARG A 224 -10.05 2.00 -8.56
C ARG A 224 -8.57 1.93 -8.87
N PHE A 225 -8.16 2.65 -9.88
CA PHE A 225 -6.75 2.87 -10.18
C PHE A 225 -6.40 4.33 -9.94
N ARG A 226 -5.43 4.57 -9.06
CA ARG A 226 -4.82 5.89 -8.85
C ARG A 226 -3.50 5.94 -9.59
N ALA A 227 -3.50 6.63 -10.72
CA ALA A 227 -2.30 6.84 -11.53
C ALA A 227 -1.47 7.99 -10.97
N ALA A 228 -0.16 7.93 -11.16
CA ALA A 228 0.72 9.08 -10.96
C ALA A 228 0.40 10.15 -12.01
N ASP A 229 0.12 11.39 -11.57
CA ASP A 229 -0.10 12.52 -12.47
C ASP A 229 1.22 13.07 -12.98
N ILE A 230 1.84 12.31 -13.87
CA ILE A 230 2.85 12.86 -14.77
C ILE A 230 2.20 12.88 -16.14
N GLY A 231 2.07 14.06 -16.74
CA GLY A 231 1.32 14.36 -17.96
C GLY A 231 1.72 13.62 -19.25
N TYR A 232 2.36 12.45 -19.14
CA TYR A 232 2.80 11.58 -20.23
C TYR A 232 1.95 10.31 -20.39
N TYR A 233 1.24 9.82 -19.36
CA TYR A 233 0.53 8.54 -19.44
C TYR A 233 -0.96 8.67 -19.17
N ASP A 234 -1.76 8.29 -20.16
CA ASP A 234 -3.17 7.97 -19.98
C ASP A 234 -3.31 6.46 -19.79
N PRO A 235 -3.61 5.95 -18.58
CA PRO A 235 -3.82 4.53 -18.34
C PRO A 235 -4.87 3.94 -19.29
N ILE A 236 -5.85 4.74 -19.71
CA ILE A 236 -6.86 4.36 -20.70
C ILE A 236 -6.22 4.21 -22.09
N LYS A 237 -5.27 5.07 -22.46
CA LYS A 237 -4.49 4.91 -23.71
C LYS A 237 -3.51 3.74 -23.63
N LEU A 238 -2.94 3.43 -22.45
CA LEU A 238 -2.04 2.28 -22.27
C LEU A 238 -2.79 0.96 -22.47
N VAL A 239 -3.95 0.80 -21.82
CA VAL A 239 -4.82 -0.37 -22.02
C VAL A 239 -5.38 -0.41 -23.45
N GLY A 240 -5.59 0.74 -24.08
CA GLY A 240 -6.08 0.84 -25.45
C GLY A 240 -5.10 0.48 -26.57
N ARG A 241 -3.79 0.35 -26.29
CA ARG A 241 -2.75 0.13 -27.31
C ARG A 241 -2.58 -1.33 -27.75
N ARG A 242 -2.98 -2.33 -26.95
CA ARG A 242 -2.72 -3.74 -27.30
C ARG A 242 -3.75 -4.44 -28.17
N SER A 243 -5.03 -4.07 -28.11
CA SER A 243 -6.05 -4.55 -29.05
C SER A 243 -7.41 -3.92 -28.73
N SER A 244 -8.31 -3.91 -29.73
CA SER A 244 -9.74 -3.68 -29.51
C SER A 244 -10.31 -4.56 -28.39
N GLU A 245 -9.72 -5.73 -28.13
CA GLU A 245 -10.13 -6.68 -27.09
C GLU A 245 -9.80 -6.21 -25.66
N ALA A 246 -8.78 -5.37 -25.45
CA ALA A 246 -8.49 -4.78 -24.14
C ALA A 246 -9.45 -3.62 -23.82
N ILE A 247 -9.86 -2.87 -24.84
CA ILE A 247 -10.94 -1.87 -24.76
C ILE A 247 -12.29 -2.55 -24.61
N ASP A 248 -12.52 -3.67 -25.28
CA ASP A 248 -13.73 -4.46 -25.13
C ASP A 248 -13.73 -5.23 -23.81
N ALA A 249 -12.59 -5.67 -23.28
CA ALA A 249 -12.48 -6.17 -21.91
C ALA A 249 -12.73 -5.04 -20.90
N TYR A 250 -12.24 -3.82 -21.13
CA TYR A 250 -12.55 -2.65 -20.32
C TYR A 250 -14.03 -2.23 -20.38
N LYS A 251 -14.66 -2.33 -21.56
CA LYS A 251 -16.08 -2.00 -21.80
C LYS A 251 -17.04 -3.14 -21.44
N ALA A 252 -16.60 -4.39 -21.49
CA ALA A 252 -17.38 -5.59 -21.15
C ALA A 252 -17.14 -6.08 -19.71
N ALA A 253 -16.10 -5.59 -19.03
CA ALA A 253 -15.86 -5.89 -17.62
C ALA A 253 -16.78 -5.05 -16.73
N PHE A 254 -17.70 -5.57 -15.93
CA PHE A 254 -18.38 -6.86 -15.77
C PHE A 254 -19.76 -6.49 -15.22
N ALA A 255 -20.79 -7.34 -15.33
CA ALA A 255 -22.16 -7.07 -14.87
C ALA A 255 -22.29 -6.79 -13.34
N GLY A 256 -21.76 -5.67 -12.84
CA GLY A 256 -21.81 -5.23 -11.45
C GLY A 256 -20.51 -4.68 -10.82
N VAL A 257 -19.37 -4.58 -11.53
CA VAL A 257 -18.12 -3.98 -10.99
C VAL A 257 -17.86 -2.62 -11.63
N GLY A 258 -17.82 -1.55 -10.83
CA GLY A 258 -17.39 -0.23 -11.28
C GLY A 258 -15.88 -0.13 -11.38
N ILE A 259 -15.35 0.36 -12.51
CA ILE A 259 -13.93 0.59 -12.73
C ILE A 259 -13.70 2.09 -12.85
N ASP A 260 -12.97 2.68 -11.89
CA ASP A 260 -12.67 4.11 -11.88
C ASP A 260 -11.17 4.37 -12.06
N PHE A 261 -10.82 5.32 -12.91
CA PHE A 261 -9.49 5.91 -12.95
C PHE A 261 -9.54 7.25 -12.24
N VAL A 262 -8.76 7.38 -11.18
CA VAL A 262 -8.63 8.61 -10.41
C VAL A 262 -7.22 9.13 -10.64
N TRP A 263 -7.14 10.29 -11.26
CA TRP A 263 -5.89 11.01 -11.43
C TRP A 263 -5.56 11.66 -10.11
N GLN A 264 -4.44 11.26 -9.51
CA GLN A 264 -3.95 11.95 -8.34
C GLN A 264 -3.24 13.19 -8.83
N GLU A 265 -3.97 14.32 -8.95
CA GLU A 265 -3.31 15.63 -9.07
C GLU A 265 -2.19 15.67 -8.03
N TYR A 266 -0.97 16.05 -8.44
CA TYR A 266 0.19 16.24 -7.55
C TYR A 266 -0.05 17.29 -6.45
N ASP A 267 -1.28 17.75 -6.30
CA ASP A 267 -1.73 18.77 -5.38
C ASP A 267 -2.06 18.18 -3.99
N ASN A 268 -1.10 18.39 -3.09
CA ASN A 268 -1.31 18.74 -1.67
C ASN A 268 -1.39 17.63 -0.60
N PHE A 269 -1.20 16.34 -0.89
CA PHE A 269 -0.97 15.37 0.20
C PHE A 269 0.42 15.50 0.83
N ASP A 270 1.41 16.02 0.09
CA ASP A 270 2.77 16.24 0.59
C ASP A 270 2.96 17.57 1.31
N ARG A 271 1.90 18.39 1.43
CA ARG A 271 1.96 19.62 2.21
C ARG A 271 1.46 19.34 3.63
N PRO A 272 2.27 19.63 4.67
CA PRO A 272 1.76 19.70 6.02
C PRO A 272 0.52 20.61 6.05
N PRO A 273 -0.49 20.31 6.88
CA PRO A 273 -1.65 21.17 7.04
C PRO A 273 -1.21 22.61 7.34
N GLY A 274 -1.47 23.56 6.44
CA GLY A 274 -1.18 24.99 6.65
C GLY A 274 -0.42 25.71 5.54
N GLN A 275 0.08 25.03 4.51
CA GLN A 275 0.71 25.70 3.36
C GLN A 275 -0.29 25.84 2.20
N ARG A 276 -0.92 27.01 2.08
CA ARG A 276 -1.71 27.40 0.90
C ARG A 276 -0.80 27.76 -0.29
N PRO A 277 -1.30 27.68 -1.53
CA PRO A 277 -0.55 27.99 -2.75
C PRO A 277 0.11 29.37 -2.72
#